data_AF-A0A8T2FUD3-F1
#
_entry.id   AF-A0A8T2FUD3-F1
#
_cell.length_a   1.000
_cell.length_b   1.000
_cell.length_c   1.000
_cell.angle_alpha   90.00
_cell.angle_beta   90.00
_cell.angle_gamma   90.00
#
_symmetry.space_group_name_H-M   'P 1'
#
loop_
_entity.id
_entity.type
_entity.pdbx_description
1 polymer ?
#
loop_
_entity_poly.entity_id
_entity_poly.type
_entity_poly.pdbx_seq_one_letter_code
_entity_poly.pdbx_strand_id
1 'polypeptide(L)'
;MDSEEDMLDAHDMESGEDDFYSGGTDDCNDSDDGEPDYGFVEEDADDSAMIASHRSQKNFCVLREEDIRRHQMDNIERVSVVLSITEVEASILLRHFHWSVGRVHDEWFADEERVRKTVGILESHVVPPSDDSELTCGICFDSYPPEKIASVSCGHPFCTTCWTGYISTTINDGPGCLMLRCPDPSCLAAVGHDMVDKLASEDEKEKYNRYFLRSYIEDNRKMKWCPAPGCDFAIDFVAGSGNYDVSCLCSFSFCWNCTEEAHRPVDCSTVSKWILKNSAESENMNWILANSKPCPRCKRPIEKNQGCMHMTCTPPCKYEFCWLCLGAWMDHGERTGGFYACNRYEVAKQEGQYDETERRREMAKNSLERYTHYYERWASNQTSRQKAMADLQQAQMQNLEKLSDKQCTPESQLKFILEAWLQIIECRRVLKWTYAYGYYLPEHEHAKRQFFEYLQGEAESGLERLHQCVEKDLVQFLIAEGPSKDFNDFRTKLAGLTR
;
A
#
# COMPACT_ATOMS: atom_id res chain seq x y z
N MET A 1 57.62 1.62 19.08
CA MET A 1 58.18 0.93 20.25
C MET A 1 57.43 1.52 21.42
N ASP A 2 56.37 0.84 21.84
CA ASP A 2 55.82 0.91 23.19
C ASP A 2 55.14 -0.44 23.41
N SER A 3 55.54 -1.07 24.50
CA SER A 3 55.17 -2.40 24.98
C SER A 3 54.08 -2.24 26.04
N GLU A 4 53.38 -3.35 26.34
CA GLU A 4 52.58 -3.71 27.54
C GLU A 4 51.29 -4.42 27.06
N GLU A 5 51.21 -5.76 27.03
CA GLU A 5 50.97 -6.68 28.18
C GLU A 5 49.68 -6.34 28.96
N ASP A 6 48.58 -7.06 28.70
CA ASP A 6 48.17 -8.19 29.56
C ASP A 6 46.87 -8.86 29.10
N MET A 7 46.95 -10.19 28.97
CA MET A 7 45.85 -11.13 28.82
C MET A 7 45.35 -11.56 30.20
N LEU A 8 44.03 -11.60 30.41
CA LEU A 8 43.44 -12.50 31.40
C LEU A 8 42.16 -13.15 30.85
N ASP A 9 42.31 -14.43 30.55
CA ASP A 9 41.25 -15.44 30.38
C ASP A 9 40.50 -15.68 31.71
N ALA A 10 39.21 -15.97 31.60
CA ALA A 10 38.48 -16.74 32.61
C ALA A 10 37.33 -17.51 31.94
N HIS A 11 37.57 -18.80 31.71
CA HIS A 11 36.57 -19.85 31.46
C HIS A 11 36.36 -20.64 32.76
N ASP A 12 35.12 -20.82 33.20
CA ASP A 12 34.49 -22.07 33.69
C ASP A 12 33.17 -21.73 34.41
N MET A 13 32.01 -22.17 33.89
CA MET A 13 31.30 -23.42 34.19
C MET A 13 30.66 -23.42 35.59
N GLU A 14 29.32 -23.40 35.63
CA GLU A 14 28.56 -24.33 36.47
C GLU A 14 27.08 -24.41 36.04
N SER A 15 26.70 -25.63 35.67
CA SER A 15 25.34 -26.15 35.50
C SER A 15 24.71 -26.45 36.86
N GLY A 16 23.41 -26.21 37.01
CA GLY A 16 22.62 -26.68 38.14
C GLY A 16 21.14 -26.79 37.77
N GLU A 17 20.68 -28.03 37.65
CA GLU A 17 19.28 -28.43 37.48
C GLU A 17 18.60 -28.64 38.85
N ASP A 18 17.25 -28.59 38.82
CA ASP A 18 16.27 -29.21 39.73
C ASP A 18 15.94 -28.57 41.10
N ASP A 19 14.69 -28.09 41.30
CA ASP A 19 13.59 -28.91 41.84
C ASP A 19 12.32 -28.11 42.27
N PHE A 20 11.16 -28.62 41.83
CA PHE A 20 9.93 -28.88 42.59
C PHE A 20 9.14 -27.75 43.33
N TYR A 21 7.90 -27.48 42.88
CA TYR A 21 6.72 -27.31 43.75
C TYR A 21 5.41 -27.62 42.99
N SER A 22 4.59 -28.50 43.59
CA SER A 22 3.25 -28.94 43.13
C SER A 22 2.11 -28.16 43.81
N GLY A 23 0.94 -28.14 43.15
CA GLY A 23 -0.41 -27.85 43.69
C GLY A 23 -1.28 -27.18 42.62
N GLY A 24 -2.21 -27.86 41.93
CA GLY A 24 -3.58 -28.24 42.38
C GLY A 24 -4.52 -27.04 42.20
N THR A 25 -5.69 -27.02 41.57
CA THR A 25 -6.73 -27.92 41.05
C THR A 25 -7.47 -27.11 39.94
N ASP A 26 -8.21 -27.63 38.95
CA ASP A 26 -9.56 -28.21 39.00
C ASP A 26 -10.04 -28.56 37.57
N ASP A 27 -10.82 -29.64 37.46
CA ASP A 27 -11.99 -29.93 36.59
C ASP A 27 -12.17 -29.18 35.25
N CYS A 28 -12.61 -29.76 34.14
CA CYS A 28 -13.30 -31.02 33.83
C CYS A 28 -13.30 -31.13 32.29
N ASN A 29 -12.90 -32.27 31.71
CA ASN A 29 -13.08 -32.50 30.27
C ASN A 29 -13.89 -33.77 30.06
N ASP A 30 -15.11 -33.56 29.58
CA ASP A 30 -16.07 -34.58 29.17
C ASP A 30 -15.54 -35.28 27.92
N SER A 31 -15.54 -36.61 27.93
CA SER A 31 -15.17 -37.45 26.79
C SER A 31 -16.35 -38.37 26.53
N ASP A 32 -17.12 -38.06 25.50
CA ASP A 32 -18.10 -38.98 24.93
C ASP A 32 -17.65 -39.31 23.49
N ASP A 33 -17.12 -40.52 23.36
CA ASP A 33 -16.75 -41.16 22.11
C ASP A 33 -18.03 -41.65 21.41
N GLY A 34 -18.36 -41.02 20.28
CA GLY A 34 -19.43 -41.48 19.39
C GLY A 34 -18.99 -41.39 17.94
N GLU A 35 -18.54 -42.51 17.37
CA GLU A 35 -18.45 -42.68 15.91
C GLU A 35 -19.82 -42.50 15.25
N PRO A 36 -19.88 -41.96 14.02
CA PRO A 36 -20.94 -42.35 13.11
C PRO A 36 -20.41 -42.83 11.76
N ASP A 37 -20.66 -44.12 11.51
CA ASP A 37 -21.46 -44.67 10.41
C ASP A 37 -21.35 -44.03 9.01
N TYR A 38 -20.85 -44.85 8.09
CA TYR A 38 -20.65 -44.60 6.67
C TYR A 38 -21.97 -44.77 5.89
N GLY A 39 -22.79 -43.71 5.88
CA GLY A 39 -23.99 -43.62 5.04
C GLY A 39 -23.73 -42.91 3.71
N PHE A 40 -23.64 -43.66 2.62
CA PHE A 40 -23.65 -43.18 1.24
C PHE A 40 -25.04 -42.60 0.90
N VAL A 41 -25.13 -41.30 0.60
CA VAL A 41 -26.33 -40.67 0.02
C VAL A 41 -25.89 -39.80 -1.15
N GLU A 42 -26.29 -40.18 -2.36
CA GLU A 42 -26.21 -39.35 -3.57
C GLU A 42 -27.28 -38.25 -3.47
N GLU A 43 -26.86 -36.98 -3.46
CA GLU A 43 -27.73 -35.85 -3.79
C GLU A 43 -27.02 -34.92 -4.79
N ASP A 44 -27.40 -35.06 -6.06
CA ASP A 44 -27.18 -34.09 -7.11
C ASP A 44 -27.93 -32.79 -6.80
N ALA A 45 -27.23 -31.77 -6.29
CA ALA A 45 -27.77 -30.42 -6.14
C ALA A 45 -26.69 -29.32 -6.24
N ASP A 46 -26.55 -28.80 -7.47
CA ASP A 46 -26.18 -27.42 -7.84
C ASP A 46 -24.98 -26.73 -7.12
N ASP A 47 -23.77 -27.19 -7.46
CA ASP A 47 -22.48 -26.56 -7.11
C ASP A 47 -22.29 -25.12 -7.64
N SER A 48 -23.19 -24.59 -8.48
CA SER A 48 -23.09 -23.21 -8.96
C SER A 48 -23.49 -22.16 -7.92
N ALA A 49 -24.25 -22.53 -6.88
CA ALA A 49 -24.72 -21.58 -5.86
C ALA A 49 -23.67 -21.31 -4.76
N MET A 50 -22.82 -22.29 -4.43
CA MET A 50 -21.76 -22.14 -3.42
C MET A 50 -20.56 -21.30 -3.91
N ILE A 51 -20.30 -21.32 -5.23
CA ILE A 51 -19.22 -20.51 -5.84
C ILE A 51 -19.61 -19.03 -5.93
N ALA A 52 -20.91 -18.69 -5.98
CA ALA A 52 -21.39 -17.32 -5.97
C ALA A 52 -21.29 -16.64 -4.58
N SER A 53 -21.30 -17.43 -3.50
CA SER A 53 -21.16 -16.97 -2.11
C SER A 53 -19.73 -16.57 -1.73
N HIS A 54 -18.73 -16.98 -2.52
CA HIS A 54 -17.32 -16.59 -2.34
C HIS A 54 -16.91 -15.33 -3.14
N ARG A 55 -17.87 -14.54 -3.63
CA ARG A 55 -17.64 -13.09 -3.74
C ARG A 55 -17.52 -12.54 -2.32
N SER A 56 -16.30 -12.63 -1.78
CA SER A 56 -15.81 -11.86 -0.64
C SER A 56 -16.70 -10.63 -0.41
N GLN A 57 -17.51 -10.66 0.66
CA GLN A 57 -18.05 -9.43 1.19
C GLN A 57 -16.83 -8.55 1.45
N LYS A 58 -16.63 -7.55 0.59
CA LYS A 58 -15.47 -6.67 0.71
C LYS A 58 -15.60 -6.00 2.07
N ASN A 59 -14.66 -6.28 2.96
CA ASN A 59 -14.65 -5.73 4.31
C ASN A 59 -14.21 -4.26 4.33
N PHE A 60 -14.38 -3.56 3.21
CA PHE A 60 -14.00 -2.18 3.04
C PHE A 60 -14.86 -1.49 1.99
N CYS A 61 -15.07 -0.19 2.18
CA CYS A 61 -15.69 0.72 1.24
C CYS A 61 -14.67 1.76 0.78
N VAL A 62 -14.73 2.16 -0.49
CA VAL A 62 -13.93 3.28 -1.01
C VAL A 62 -14.79 4.53 -0.97
N LEU A 63 -14.35 5.55 -0.24
CA LEU A 63 -15.01 6.82 -0.09
C LEU A 63 -14.43 7.85 -1.07
N ARG A 64 -15.31 8.52 -1.80
CA ARG A 64 -14.95 9.69 -2.61
C ARG A 64 -14.92 10.93 -1.73
N GLU A 65 -14.29 11.98 -2.24
CA GLU A 65 -14.28 13.29 -1.57
C GLU A 65 -15.69 13.75 -1.18
N GLU A 66 -16.66 13.60 -2.08
CA GLU A 66 -18.07 13.95 -1.85
C GLU A 66 -18.70 13.16 -0.69
N ASP A 67 -18.37 11.87 -0.56
CA ASP A 67 -18.87 11.02 0.52
C ASP A 67 -18.28 11.46 1.86
N ILE A 68 -16.99 11.79 1.87
CA ILE A 68 -16.28 12.27 3.07
C ILE A 68 -16.85 13.62 3.52
N ARG A 69 -17.07 14.56 2.59
CA ARG A 69 -17.69 15.86 2.87
C ARG A 69 -19.09 15.69 3.46
N ARG A 70 -19.90 14.79 2.90
CA ARG A 70 -21.23 14.48 3.43
C ARG A 70 -21.17 13.95 4.85
N HIS A 71 -20.31 12.96 5.11
CA HIS A 71 -20.16 12.41 6.47
C HIS A 71 -19.65 13.45 7.49
N GLN A 72 -18.75 14.36 7.07
CA GLN A 72 -18.32 15.48 7.92
C GLN A 72 -19.50 16.38 8.28
N MET A 73 -20.27 16.81 7.28
CA MET A 73 -21.43 17.68 7.49
C MET A 73 -22.49 17.01 8.38
N ASP A 74 -22.82 15.73 8.13
CA ASP A 74 -23.78 14.98 8.93
C ASP A 74 -23.35 14.90 10.40
N ASN A 75 -22.05 14.72 10.68
CA ASN A 75 -21.52 14.71 12.05
C ASN A 75 -21.56 16.09 12.70
N ILE A 76 -21.23 17.15 11.96
CA ILE A 76 -21.29 18.54 12.44
C ILE A 76 -22.73 18.91 12.76
N GLU A 77 -23.68 18.63 11.86
CA GLU A 77 -25.11 18.88 12.06
C GLU A 77 -25.62 18.11 13.28
N ARG A 78 -25.27 16.82 13.40
CA ARG A 78 -25.67 16.00 14.55
C ARG A 78 -25.20 16.58 15.88
N VAL A 79 -23.93 17.01 15.97
CA VAL A 79 -23.39 17.63 17.19
C VAL A 79 -24.03 19.00 17.43
N SER A 80 -24.17 19.82 16.38
CA SER A 80 -24.79 21.16 16.46
C SER A 80 -26.23 21.09 16.97
N VAL A 81 -27.04 20.17 16.45
CA VAL A 81 -28.45 19.99 16.85
C VAL A 81 -28.54 19.46 18.28
N VAL A 82 -27.75 18.45 18.65
CA VAL A 82 -27.82 17.82 19.98
C VAL A 82 -27.33 18.77 21.08
N LEU A 83 -26.26 19.52 20.82
CA LEU A 83 -25.66 20.44 21.80
C LEU A 83 -26.23 21.86 21.73
N SER A 84 -27.07 22.17 20.72
CA SER A 84 -27.61 23.51 20.46
C SER A 84 -26.53 24.59 20.33
N ILE A 85 -25.44 24.27 19.63
CA ILE A 85 -24.31 25.16 19.35
C ILE A 85 -24.22 25.43 17.84
N THR A 86 -23.45 26.44 17.43
CA THR A 86 -23.22 26.73 16.02
C THR A 86 -22.43 25.61 15.32
N GLU A 87 -22.59 25.47 14.00
CA GLU A 87 -21.80 24.52 13.20
C GLU A 87 -20.29 24.80 13.29
N VAL A 88 -19.91 26.07 13.44
CA VAL A 88 -18.52 26.49 13.66
C VAL A 88 -17.99 25.90 14.97
N GLU A 89 -18.72 26.04 16.07
CA GLU A 89 -18.34 25.47 17.37
C GLU A 89 -18.32 23.94 17.33
N ALA A 90 -19.33 23.31 16.72
CA ALA A 90 -19.40 21.86 16.54
C ALA A 90 -18.18 21.33 15.75
N SER A 91 -17.76 22.05 14.69
CA SER A 91 -16.57 21.69 13.92
C SER A 91 -15.28 21.78 14.76
N ILE A 92 -15.17 22.77 15.66
CA ILE A 92 -14.01 22.88 16.55
C ILE A 92 -14.02 21.74 17.58
N LEU A 93 -15.16 21.42 18.17
CA LEU A 93 -15.31 20.30 19.12
C LEU A 93 -14.95 18.96 18.47
N LEU A 94 -15.51 18.68 17.30
CA LEU A 94 -15.25 17.42 16.58
C LEU A 94 -13.76 17.25 16.29
N ARG A 95 -13.06 18.31 15.87
CA ARG A 95 -11.60 18.26 15.66
C ARG A 95 -10.83 17.97 16.95
N HIS A 96 -11.19 18.63 18.06
CA HIS A 96 -10.53 18.39 19.35
C HIS A 96 -10.70 16.94 19.85
N PHE A 97 -11.82 16.30 19.52
CA PHE A 97 -12.13 14.92 19.92
C PHE A 97 -11.94 13.90 18.79
N HIS A 98 -11.10 14.19 17.79
CA HIS A 98 -10.75 13.27 16.70
C HIS A 98 -11.98 12.72 15.96
N TRP A 99 -12.93 13.61 15.66
CA TRP A 99 -14.19 13.34 14.96
C TRP A 99 -15.09 12.27 15.61
N SER A 100 -14.91 12.00 16.90
CA SER A 100 -15.73 11.05 17.65
C SER A 100 -16.95 11.72 18.28
N VAL A 101 -18.11 11.63 17.62
CA VAL A 101 -19.39 12.16 18.11
C VAL A 101 -19.72 11.66 19.52
N GLY A 102 -19.49 10.37 19.79
CA GLY A 102 -19.73 9.78 21.11
C GLY A 102 -18.90 10.46 22.21
N ARG A 103 -17.58 10.61 21.98
CA ARG A 103 -16.70 11.27 22.95
C ARG A 103 -17.04 12.75 23.17
N VAL A 104 -17.44 13.46 22.11
CA VAL A 104 -17.91 14.85 22.23
C VAL A 104 -19.10 14.91 23.17
N HIS A 105 -20.11 14.05 22.97
CA HIS A 105 -21.29 14.01 23.83
C HIS A 105 -20.93 13.65 25.27
N ASP A 106 -20.15 12.57 25.47
CA ASP A 106 -19.79 12.09 26.80
C ASP A 106 -19.07 13.17 27.63
N GLU A 107 -18.10 13.86 27.03
CA GLU A 107 -17.31 14.90 27.71
C GLU A 107 -18.10 16.20 27.90
N TRP A 108 -18.92 16.59 26.91
CA TRP A 108 -19.76 17.79 27.00
C TRP A 108 -20.82 17.67 28.08
N PHE A 109 -21.53 16.54 28.15
CA PHE A 109 -22.56 16.32 29.16
C PHE A 109 -21.97 16.06 30.55
N ALA A 110 -20.69 15.67 30.65
CA ALA A 110 -19.99 15.55 31.91
C ALA A 110 -19.60 16.93 32.49
N ASP A 111 -19.00 17.81 31.67
CA ASP A 111 -18.56 19.14 32.11
C ASP A 111 -18.41 20.10 30.92
N GLU A 112 -19.49 20.81 30.61
CA GLU A 112 -19.60 21.76 29.51
C GLU A 112 -18.62 22.94 29.65
N GLU A 113 -18.49 23.52 30.85
CA GLU A 113 -17.64 24.69 31.09
C GLU A 113 -16.16 24.35 30.88
N ARG A 114 -15.72 23.19 31.36
CA ARG A 114 -14.35 22.70 31.14
C ARG A 114 -14.08 22.47 29.66
N VAL A 115 -15.01 21.87 28.92
CA VAL A 115 -14.84 21.61 27.48
C VAL A 115 -14.76 22.93 26.72
N ARG A 116 -15.68 23.87 26.96
CA ARG A 116 -15.66 25.22 26.37
C ARG A 116 -14.33 25.93 26.59
N LYS A 117 -13.83 25.94 27.83
CA LYS A 117 -12.56 26.59 28.19
C LYS A 117 -11.35 25.91 27.54
N THR A 118 -11.35 24.58 27.44
CA THR A 118 -10.26 23.81 26.84
C THR A 118 -10.15 24.08 25.34
N VAL A 119 -11.31 24.11 24.67
CA VAL A 119 -11.42 24.27 23.22
C VAL A 119 -11.37 25.73 22.79
N GLY A 120 -11.63 26.67 23.70
CA GLY A 120 -11.59 28.11 23.43
C GLY A 120 -12.91 28.68 22.91
N ILE A 121 -14.03 28.03 23.21
CA ILE A 121 -15.37 28.50 22.86
C ILE A 121 -15.88 29.35 24.04
N LEU A 122 -16.10 30.64 23.80
CA LEU A 122 -16.54 31.59 24.83
C LEU A 122 -18.06 31.83 24.70
N GLU A 123 -18.80 31.78 25.81
CA GLU A 123 -20.26 31.97 25.84
C GLU A 123 -20.73 33.38 25.48
N SER A 124 -19.88 34.40 25.67
CA SER A 124 -20.27 35.79 25.45
C SER A 124 -19.48 36.40 24.29
N HIS A 125 -20.17 36.75 23.21
CA HIS A 125 -19.65 37.73 22.26
C HIS A 125 -19.50 39.06 22.98
N VAL A 126 -18.26 39.50 23.21
CA VAL A 126 -18.00 40.87 23.64
C VAL A 126 -18.30 41.76 22.43
N VAL A 127 -19.48 42.38 22.42
CA VAL A 127 -19.85 43.36 21.40
C VAL A 127 -18.87 44.53 21.54
N PRO A 128 -18.08 44.88 20.50
CA PRO A 128 -17.22 46.03 20.58
C PRO A 128 -18.09 47.27 20.84
N PRO A 129 -17.69 48.16 21.76
CA PRO A 129 -18.46 49.36 22.08
C PRO A 129 -18.71 50.17 20.80
N SER A 130 -19.95 50.58 20.61
CA SER A 130 -20.44 51.37 19.47
C SER A 130 -20.03 52.84 19.59
N ASP A 131 -18.74 53.10 19.73
CA ASP A 131 -18.18 54.46 19.65
C ASP A 131 -17.51 54.63 18.28
N ASP A 132 -17.82 55.74 17.60
CA ASP A 132 -17.27 56.22 16.30
C ASP A 132 -15.74 56.53 16.36
N SER A 133 -15.03 55.93 17.31
CA SER A 133 -13.61 56.13 17.57
C SER A 133 -12.78 55.07 16.87
N GLU A 134 -11.65 55.50 16.30
CA GLU A 134 -10.68 54.59 15.70
C GLU A 134 -10.16 53.60 16.75
N LEU A 135 -10.13 52.32 16.39
CA LEU A 135 -9.64 51.23 17.23
C LEU A 135 -8.18 50.93 16.86
N THR A 136 -7.33 50.73 17.86
CA THR A 136 -5.92 50.38 17.66
C THR A 136 -5.73 48.88 17.50
N CYS A 137 -5.00 48.45 16.48
CA CYS A 137 -4.67 47.05 16.23
C CYS A 137 -3.62 46.53 17.21
N GLY A 138 -3.85 45.37 17.83
CA GLY A 138 -2.91 44.74 18.78
C GLY A 138 -1.62 44.15 18.17
N ILE A 139 -1.46 44.14 16.84
CA ILE A 139 -0.27 43.59 16.16
C ILE A 139 0.59 44.70 15.54
N CYS A 140 0.01 45.56 14.70
CA CYS A 140 0.75 46.64 14.06
C CYS A 140 0.72 47.96 14.84
N PHE A 141 -0.12 48.07 15.87
CA PHE A 141 -0.30 49.29 16.69
C PHE A 141 -0.82 50.53 15.95
N ASP A 142 -1.31 50.37 14.72
CA ASP A 142 -1.97 51.44 13.96
C ASP A 142 -3.47 51.56 14.31
N SER A 143 -4.03 52.76 14.13
CA SER A 143 -5.45 53.06 14.32
C SER A 143 -6.25 52.83 13.03
N TYR A 144 -7.40 52.18 13.15
CA TYR A 144 -8.29 51.87 12.03
C TYR A 144 -9.76 52.16 12.37
N PRO A 145 -10.59 52.46 11.37
CA PRO A 145 -12.03 52.50 11.56
C PRO A 145 -12.55 51.09 11.95
N PRO A 146 -13.66 51.00 12.71
CA PRO A 146 -14.23 49.71 13.13
C PRO A 146 -14.48 48.71 12.00
N GLU A 147 -14.79 49.20 10.80
CA GLU A 147 -15.01 48.39 9.58
C GLU A 147 -13.78 47.59 9.12
N LYS A 148 -12.57 48.07 9.46
CA LYS A 148 -11.30 47.43 9.11
C LYS A 148 -10.70 46.63 10.26
N ILE A 149 -11.44 46.47 11.35
CA ILE A 149 -11.06 45.68 12.52
C ILE A 149 -11.92 44.44 12.56
N ALA A 150 -11.28 43.29 12.74
CA ALA A 150 -11.94 42.02 12.98
C ALA A 150 -11.54 41.49 14.36
N SER A 151 -12.49 40.83 15.02
CA SER A 151 -12.27 40.15 16.29
C SER A 151 -13.04 38.83 16.30
N VAL A 152 -12.54 37.86 17.08
CA VAL A 152 -13.25 36.61 17.38
C VAL A 152 -14.04 36.77 18.69
N SER A 153 -14.58 35.68 19.24
CA SER A 153 -15.41 35.69 20.46
C SER A 153 -14.77 36.37 21.67
N CYS A 154 -13.43 36.44 21.75
CA CYS A 154 -12.73 37.15 22.83
C CYS A 154 -12.73 38.68 22.72
N GLY A 155 -13.13 39.26 21.59
CA GLY A 155 -13.20 40.71 21.40
C GLY A 155 -11.85 41.43 21.18
N HIS A 156 -10.73 40.71 21.05
CA HIS A 156 -9.43 41.34 20.77
C HIS A 156 -9.39 41.92 19.35
N PRO A 157 -9.15 43.24 19.19
CA PRO A 157 -9.23 43.91 17.90
C PRO A 157 -7.91 43.82 17.12
N PHE A 158 -7.97 43.26 15.91
CA PHE A 158 -6.85 43.31 14.96
C PHE A 158 -7.34 43.78 13.59
N CYS A 159 -6.50 44.51 12.87
CA CYS A 159 -6.86 44.96 11.52
C CYS A 159 -6.93 43.77 10.55
N THR A 160 -7.75 43.93 9.51
CA THR A 160 -7.96 42.88 8.49
C THR A 160 -6.65 42.44 7.84
N THR A 161 -5.70 43.36 7.61
CA THR A 161 -4.39 43.02 7.04
C THR A 161 -3.55 42.13 7.94
N CYS A 162 -3.51 42.39 9.25
CA CYS A 162 -2.82 41.54 10.22
C CYS A 162 -3.48 40.16 10.33
N TRP A 163 -4.81 40.10 10.35
CA TRP A 163 -5.53 38.83 10.33
C TRP A 163 -5.26 38.02 9.06
N THR A 164 -5.34 38.64 7.88
CA THR A 164 -5.04 37.97 6.60
C THR A 164 -3.61 37.45 6.61
N GLY A 165 -2.63 38.24 7.07
CA GLY A 165 -1.24 37.79 7.20
C GLY A 165 -1.08 36.60 8.16
N TYR A 166 -1.76 36.63 9.31
CA TYR A 166 -1.74 35.56 10.30
C TYR A 166 -2.37 34.25 9.79
N ILE A 167 -3.56 34.35 9.18
CA ILE A 167 -4.27 33.21 8.58
C ILE A 167 -3.47 32.65 7.41
N SER A 168 -2.95 33.50 6.53
CA SER A 168 -2.13 33.08 5.39
C SER A 168 -0.89 32.32 5.84
N THR A 169 -0.16 32.84 6.82
CA THR A 169 1.06 32.20 7.34
C THR A 169 0.73 30.83 7.94
N THR A 170 -0.30 30.76 8.80
CA THR A 170 -0.67 29.50 9.46
C THR A 170 -1.21 28.45 8.51
N ILE A 171 -1.96 28.82 7.46
CA ILE A 171 -2.40 27.89 6.41
C ILE A 171 -1.20 27.36 5.61
N ASN A 172 -0.23 28.21 5.31
CA ASN A 172 0.96 27.81 4.57
C ASN A 172 1.93 26.96 5.42
N ASP A 173 1.95 27.14 6.75
CA ASP A 173 2.75 26.33 7.68
C ASP A 173 2.24 24.88 7.82
N GLY A 174 0.94 24.64 7.58
CA GLY A 174 0.39 23.29 7.45
C GLY A 174 -0.96 23.07 8.18
N PRO A 175 -1.28 21.81 8.56
CA PRO A 175 -2.60 21.47 9.13
C PRO A 175 -2.86 22.05 10.52
N GLY A 176 -1.84 22.63 11.17
CA GLY A 176 -2.00 23.35 12.44
C GLY A 176 -3.00 24.51 12.39
N CYS A 177 -3.27 25.06 11.19
CA CYS A 177 -4.31 26.08 10.97
C CYS A 177 -5.74 25.63 11.35
N LEU A 178 -5.99 24.32 11.50
CA LEU A 178 -7.29 23.81 11.94
C LEU A 178 -7.54 24.08 13.44
N MET A 179 -6.50 24.29 14.24
CA MET A 179 -6.60 24.61 15.67
C MET A 179 -6.20 26.06 15.96
N LEU A 180 -6.43 26.95 14.99
CA LEU A 180 -6.04 28.36 15.06
C LEU A 180 -6.67 29.05 16.27
N ARG A 181 -5.88 29.89 16.95
CA ARG A 181 -6.30 30.66 18.12
C ARG A 181 -6.17 32.15 17.85
N CYS A 182 -6.77 32.96 18.72
CA CYS A 182 -6.59 34.40 18.73
C CYS A 182 -5.08 34.76 18.70
N PRO A 183 -4.66 35.75 17.88
CA PRO A 183 -3.26 36.19 17.82
C PRO A 183 -2.69 36.70 19.16
N ASP A 184 -3.55 37.09 20.10
CA ASP A 184 -3.12 37.46 21.45
C ASP A 184 -2.53 36.23 22.20
N PRO A 185 -1.27 36.27 22.66
CA PRO A 185 -0.60 35.11 23.29
C PRO A 185 -1.25 34.59 24.57
N SER A 186 -2.01 35.43 25.27
CA SER A 186 -2.70 35.07 26.52
C SER A 186 -4.11 34.52 26.28
N CYS A 187 -4.60 34.64 25.05
CA CYS A 187 -5.96 34.26 24.68
C CYS A 187 -6.00 32.84 24.11
N LEU A 188 -6.96 32.05 24.57
CA LEU A 188 -7.21 30.69 24.07
C LEU A 188 -8.42 30.61 23.12
N ALA A 189 -9.03 31.74 22.77
CA ALA A 189 -10.22 31.75 21.93
C ALA A 189 -9.95 31.12 20.57
N ALA A 190 -10.80 30.18 20.18
CA ALA A 190 -10.68 29.47 18.91
C ALA A 190 -11.10 30.36 17.75
N VAL A 191 -10.40 30.20 16.62
CA VAL A 191 -10.77 30.82 15.34
C VAL A 191 -11.51 29.77 14.51
N GLY A 192 -12.75 30.08 14.17
CA GLY A 192 -13.60 29.24 13.32
C GLY A 192 -13.24 29.31 11.85
N HIS A 193 -13.82 28.40 11.05
CA HIS A 193 -13.70 28.46 9.59
C HIS A 193 -14.37 29.71 9.02
N ASP A 194 -15.35 30.30 9.72
CA ASP A 194 -16.04 31.52 9.30
C ASP A 194 -15.10 32.73 9.16
N MET A 195 -14.07 32.85 10.00
CA MET A 195 -13.07 33.91 9.90
C MET A 195 -12.12 33.66 8.72
N VAL A 196 -11.77 32.40 8.47
CA VAL A 196 -10.95 32.00 7.33
C VAL A 196 -11.70 32.29 6.03
N ASP A 197 -12.98 31.94 5.94
CA ASP A 197 -13.81 32.19 4.76
C ASP A 197 -13.98 33.69 4.46
N LYS A 198 -13.98 34.55 5.49
CA LYS A 198 -14.08 36.00 5.34
C LYS A 198 -12.78 36.67 4.89
N LEU A 199 -11.62 36.20 5.37
CA LEU A 199 -10.35 36.95 5.28
C LEU A 199 -9.26 36.29 4.43
N ALA A 200 -9.39 35.00 4.11
CA ALA A 200 -8.46 34.28 3.26
C ALA A 200 -8.79 34.46 1.76
N SER A 201 -7.78 34.29 0.91
CA SER A 201 -7.95 34.20 -0.55
C SER A 201 -8.55 32.85 -0.96
N GLU A 202 -9.08 32.73 -2.18
CA GLU A 202 -9.68 31.49 -2.67
C GLU A 202 -8.69 30.30 -2.65
N ASP A 203 -7.44 30.51 -3.06
CA ASP A 203 -6.39 29.47 -3.01
C ASP A 203 -6.12 28.98 -1.58
N GLU A 204 -6.19 29.89 -0.60
CA GLU A 204 -5.99 29.57 0.81
C GLU A 204 -7.20 28.85 1.40
N LYS A 205 -8.42 29.21 0.98
CA LYS A 205 -9.64 28.48 1.35
C LYS A 205 -9.61 27.06 0.82
N GLU A 206 -9.18 26.83 -0.41
CA GLU A 206 -9.02 25.48 -0.95
C GLU A 206 -8.01 24.66 -0.14
N LYS A 207 -6.86 25.25 0.23
CA LYS A 207 -5.87 24.60 1.10
C LYS A 207 -6.46 24.26 2.47
N TYR A 208 -7.14 25.22 3.12
CA TYR A 208 -7.79 25.03 4.41
C TYR A 208 -8.83 23.92 4.35
N ASN A 209 -9.71 23.94 3.34
CA ASN A 209 -10.75 22.94 3.13
C ASN A 209 -10.15 21.54 2.90
N ARG A 210 -9.02 21.46 2.20
CA ARG A 210 -8.29 20.20 2.04
C ARG A 210 -7.74 19.68 3.38
N TYR A 211 -7.14 20.53 4.21
CA TYR A 211 -6.71 20.10 5.55
C TYR A 211 -7.90 19.69 6.41
N PHE A 212 -8.98 20.45 6.37
CA PHE A 212 -10.20 20.17 7.13
C PHE A 212 -10.79 18.83 6.75
N LEU A 213 -10.91 18.54 5.45
CA LEU A 213 -11.34 17.25 4.94
C LEU A 213 -10.42 16.11 5.39
N ARG A 214 -9.10 16.32 5.29
CA ARG A 214 -8.07 15.33 5.66
C ARG A 214 -8.13 14.92 7.12
N SER A 215 -8.42 15.87 8.01
CA SER A 215 -8.52 15.62 9.46
C SER A 215 -9.55 14.53 9.79
N TYR A 216 -10.67 14.45 9.07
CA TYR A 216 -11.72 13.46 9.34
C TYR A 216 -11.26 12.01 9.18
N ILE A 217 -10.36 11.77 8.23
CA ILE A 217 -9.84 10.44 7.94
C ILE A 217 -8.60 10.16 8.80
N GLU A 218 -7.68 11.13 8.92
CA GLU A 218 -6.40 10.95 9.63
C GLU A 218 -6.61 10.71 11.14
N ASP A 219 -7.66 11.28 11.72
CA ASP A 219 -8.03 11.09 13.13
C ASP A 219 -8.82 9.79 13.40
N ASN A 220 -9.32 9.12 12.36
CA ASN A 220 -10.18 7.95 12.49
C ASN A 220 -9.40 6.64 12.30
N ARG A 221 -9.49 5.73 13.28
CA ARG A 221 -8.78 4.43 13.23
C ARG A 221 -9.31 3.46 12.17
N LYS A 222 -10.55 3.63 11.72
CA LYS A 222 -11.21 2.75 10.74
C LYS A 222 -11.09 3.27 9.31
N MET A 223 -10.59 4.50 9.12
CA MET A 223 -10.46 5.14 7.81
C MET A 223 -9.00 5.50 7.53
N LYS A 224 -8.55 5.32 6.28
CA LYS A 224 -7.21 5.73 5.85
C LYS A 224 -7.24 6.26 4.43
N TRP A 225 -6.42 7.26 4.15
CA TRP A 225 -6.17 7.73 2.79
C TRP A 225 -5.49 6.65 1.96
N CYS A 226 -5.82 6.61 0.67
CA CYS A 226 -5.05 5.83 -0.28
C CYS A 226 -3.60 6.40 -0.34
N PRO A 227 -2.56 5.57 -0.22
CA PRO A 227 -1.17 6.04 -0.25
C PRO A 227 -0.67 6.34 -1.68
N ALA A 228 -1.48 6.12 -2.71
CA ALA A 228 -1.10 6.38 -4.09
C ALA A 228 -0.88 7.89 -4.32
N PRO A 229 0.22 8.31 -4.97
CA PRO A 229 0.46 9.71 -5.28
C PRO A 229 -0.68 10.32 -6.11
N GLY A 230 -1.20 11.47 -5.69
CA GLY A 230 -2.29 12.18 -6.39
C GLY A 230 -3.67 11.53 -6.28
N CYS A 231 -3.87 10.60 -5.34
CA CYS A 231 -5.15 9.97 -5.08
C CYS A 231 -5.83 10.55 -3.84
N ASP A 232 -7.03 11.11 -4.02
CA ASP A 232 -7.84 11.70 -2.94
C ASP A 232 -9.00 10.79 -2.49
N PHE A 233 -8.85 9.48 -2.67
CA PHE A 233 -9.81 8.49 -2.15
C PHE A 233 -9.39 8.00 -0.77
N ALA A 234 -10.38 7.77 0.10
CA ALA A 234 -10.18 7.12 1.39
C ALA A 234 -10.82 5.73 1.41
N ILE A 235 -10.34 4.88 2.32
CA ILE A 235 -10.87 3.53 2.53
C ILE A 235 -11.43 3.47 3.94
N ASP A 236 -12.69 3.06 4.07
CA ASP A 236 -13.33 2.72 5.35
C ASP A 236 -13.30 1.19 5.50
N PHE A 237 -12.61 0.70 6.53
CA PHE A 237 -12.34 -0.71 6.73
C PHE A 237 -13.09 -1.27 7.93
N VAL A 238 -13.85 -2.34 7.69
CA VAL A 238 -14.56 -3.11 8.70
C VAL A 238 -13.67 -4.26 9.14
N ALA A 239 -13.16 -4.18 10.37
CA ALA A 239 -12.41 -5.27 10.98
C ALA A 239 -13.32 -6.51 11.15
N GLY A 240 -12.81 -7.68 10.79
CA GLY A 240 -13.58 -8.93 10.90
C GLY A 240 -13.10 -10.04 9.95
N SER A 241 -12.31 -9.70 8.93
CA SER A 241 -11.70 -10.69 8.03
C SER A 241 -10.19 -10.76 8.20
N GLY A 242 -9.62 -11.96 8.06
CA GLY A 242 -8.17 -12.15 7.97
C GLY A 242 -7.53 -11.62 6.68
N ASN A 243 -8.28 -10.94 5.79
CA ASN A 243 -7.75 -10.26 4.62
C ASN A 243 -7.64 -8.75 4.88
N TYR A 244 -6.41 -8.23 4.82
CA TYR A 244 -6.12 -6.81 5.00
C TYR A 244 -5.79 -6.10 3.68
N ASP A 245 -5.73 -6.82 2.55
CA ASP A 245 -5.47 -6.19 1.26
C ASP A 245 -6.74 -5.49 0.77
N VAL A 246 -6.62 -4.17 0.55
CA VAL A 246 -7.69 -3.30 0.07
C VAL A 246 -7.32 -2.76 -1.31
N SER A 247 -8.33 -2.56 -2.15
CA SER A 247 -8.16 -2.03 -3.51
C SER A 247 -8.92 -0.72 -3.66
N CYS A 248 -8.20 0.33 -4.03
CA CYS A 248 -8.75 1.65 -4.26
C CYS A 248 -9.37 1.76 -5.68
N LEU A 249 -10.24 2.76 -5.88
CA LEU A 249 -10.78 3.11 -7.19
C LEU A 249 -9.71 3.64 -8.16
N CYS A 250 -8.58 4.14 -7.65
CA CYS A 250 -7.41 4.48 -8.48
C CYS A 250 -6.61 3.24 -8.96
N SER A 251 -7.13 2.02 -8.73
CA SER A 251 -6.50 0.74 -9.03
C SER A 251 -5.27 0.40 -8.16
N PHE A 252 -4.85 1.29 -7.25
CA PHE A 252 -3.81 0.97 -6.29
C PHE A 252 -4.35 0.03 -5.21
N SER A 253 -3.63 -1.07 -4.95
CA SER A 253 -3.97 -2.03 -3.91
C SER A 253 -2.88 -2.05 -2.85
N PHE A 254 -3.28 -1.94 -1.58
CA PHE A 254 -2.37 -1.82 -0.44
C PHE A 254 -2.86 -2.61 0.75
N CYS A 255 -1.95 -2.93 1.67
CA CYS A 255 -2.30 -3.56 2.92
C CYS A 255 -2.81 -2.50 3.90
N TRP A 256 -4.01 -2.71 4.44
CA TRP A 256 -4.62 -1.84 5.44
C TRP A 256 -3.75 -1.67 6.69
N ASN A 257 -3.03 -2.72 7.10
CA ASN A 257 -2.28 -2.73 8.34
C ASN A 257 -0.98 -1.92 8.24
N CYS A 258 -0.11 -2.26 7.29
CA CYS A 258 1.21 -1.63 7.15
C CYS A 258 1.28 -0.51 6.10
N THR A 259 0.21 -0.25 5.35
CA THR A 259 0.12 0.76 4.27
C THR A 259 1.07 0.55 3.08
N GLU A 260 1.85 -0.52 3.09
CA GLU A 260 2.63 -0.97 1.94
C GLU A 260 1.73 -1.52 0.84
N GLU A 261 2.30 -1.68 -0.36
CA GLU A 261 1.63 -2.38 -1.45
C GLU A 261 1.05 -3.74 -1.01
N ALA A 262 -0.12 -4.10 -1.54
CA ALA A 262 -0.79 -5.36 -1.22
C ALA A 262 0.20 -6.51 -1.41
N HIS A 263 0.41 -7.28 -0.35
CA HIS A 263 1.56 -8.15 -0.23
C HIS A 263 1.22 -9.59 0.10
N ARG A 264 -0.05 -10.00 -0.04
CA ARG A 264 -0.37 -11.42 -0.01
C ARG A 264 0.41 -12.19 -1.08
N PRO A 265 0.96 -13.37 -0.73
CA PRO A 265 0.65 -14.17 0.47
C PRO A 265 1.48 -13.86 1.73
N VAL A 266 2.34 -12.85 1.71
CA VAL A 266 3.33 -12.58 2.76
C VAL A 266 2.75 -11.73 3.88
N ASP A 267 3.20 -11.94 5.11
CA ASP A 267 2.78 -11.16 6.27
C ASP A 267 3.52 -9.81 6.38
N CYS A 268 2.93 -8.85 7.09
CA CYS A 268 3.49 -7.50 7.22
C CYS A 268 4.89 -7.49 7.88
N SER A 269 5.20 -8.44 8.77
CA SER A 269 6.49 -8.45 9.47
C SER A 269 7.63 -8.84 8.52
N THR A 270 7.40 -9.82 7.64
CA THR A 270 8.35 -10.23 6.61
C THR A 270 8.55 -9.13 5.57
N VAL A 271 7.47 -8.45 5.18
CA VAL A 271 7.53 -7.29 4.27
C VAL A 271 8.38 -6.16 4.87
N SER A 272 8.12 -5.79 6.13
CA SER A 272 8.90 -4.75 6.82
C SER A 272 10.40 -5.09 6.87
N LYS A 273 10.74 -6.35 7.19
CA LYS A 273 12.14 -6.83 7.17
C LYS A 273 12.77 -6.71 5.79
N TRP A 274 12.04 -7.10 4.73
CA TRP A 274 12.52 -7.04 3.35
C TRP A 274 12.77 -5.59 2.89
N ILE A 275 11.81 -4.70 3.15
CA ILE A 275 11.92 -3.27 2.79
C ILE A 275 13.09 -2.62 3.53
N LEU A 276 13.22 -2.88 4.84
CA LEU A 276 14.33 -2.37 5.63
C LEU A 276 15.67 -2.86 5.08
N LYS A 277 15.78 -4.15 4.75
CA LYS A 277 17.00 -4.72 4.15
C LYS A 277 17.33 -4.07 2.81
N ASN A 278 16.33 -3.89 1.93
CA ASN A 278 16.54 -3.22 0.65
C ASN A 278 17.01 -1.78 0.82
N SER A 279 16.48 -1.06 1.82
CA SER A 279 16.91 0.31 2.10
C SER A 279 18.38 0.40 2.56
N ALA A 280 18.82 -0.56 3.39
CA ALA A 280 20.19 -0.64 3.88
C ALA A 280 21.19 -1.03 2.80
N GLU A 281 20.78 -1.87 1.83
CA GLU A 281 21.62 -2.39 0.74
C GLU A 281 21.56 -1.53 -0.54
N SER A 282 21.13 -0.27 -0.43
CA SER A 282 20.74 0.55 -1.59
C SER A 282 21.83 0.81 -2.63
N GLU A 283 23.09 0.89 -2.21
CA GLU A 283 24.24 1.01 -3.11
C GLU A 283 24.47 -0.27 -3.94
N ASN A 284 24.23 -1.45 -3.33
CA ASN A 284 24.32 -2.75 -4.00
C ASN A 284 23.17 -2.95 -5.01
N MET A 285 21.99 -2.39 -4.74
CA MET A 285 20.81 -2.53 -5.61
C MET A 285 21.02 -1.96 -7.03
N ASN A 286 21.66 -0.80 -7.15
CA ASN A 286 21.88 -0.14 -8.44
C ASN A 286 22.89 -0.89 -9.32
N TRP A 287 23.90 -1.51 -8.69
CA TRP A 287 24.87 -2.35 -9.40
C TRP A 287 24.24 -3.65 -9.90
N ILE A 288 23.35 -4.24 -9.10
CA ILE A 288 22.61 -5.47 -9.42
C ILE A 288 21.61 -5.25 -10.59
N LEU A 289 20.96 -4.09 -10.66
CA LEU A 289 19.91 -3.79 -11.65
C LEU A 289 20.42 -3.25 -12.99
N ALA A 290 21.65 -3.55 -13.41
CA ALA A 290 22.16 -3.13 -14.71
C ALA A 290 21.17 -3.47 -15.85
N ASN A 291 20.59 -2.43 -16.47
CA ASN A 291 19.50 -2.55 -17.46
C ASN A 291 19.89 -3.25 -18.76
N SER A 292 21.17 -3.57 -18.92
CA SER A 292 21.69 -4.31 -20.06
C SER A 292 22.46 -5.54 -19.59
N LYS A 293 22.09 -6.71 -20.11
CA LYS A 293 22.80 -7.98 -19.88
C LYS A 293 23.35 -8.49 -21.23
N PRO A 294 24.55 -9.10 -21.27
CA PRO A 294 25.09 -9.65 -22.51
C PRO A 294 24.37 -10.95 -22.90
N CYS A 295 24.08 -11.13 -24.18
CA CYS A 295 23.52 -12.38 -24.71
C CYS A 295 24.43 -13.57 -24.32
N PRO A 296 23.90 -14.65 -23.73
CA PRO A 296 24.73 -15.78 -23.29
C PRO A 296 25.52 -16.43 -24.43
N ARG A 297 24.98 -16.41 -25.66
CA ARG A 297 25.56 -17.04 -26.86
C ARG A 297 26.52 -16.14 -27.64
N CYS A 298 26.14 -14.89 -27.93
CA CYS A 298 26.93 -13.99 -28.79
C CYS A 298 27.56 -12.80 -28.06
N LYS A 299 27.31 -12.68 -26.74
CA LYS A 299 27.82 -11.63 -25.84
C LYS A 299 27.45 -10.19 -26.21
N ARG A 300 26.61 -9.97 -27.24
CA ARG A 300 26.07 -8.64 -27.55
C ARG A 300 25.23 -8.12 -26.38
N PRO A 301 25.37 -6.84 -25.98
CA PRO A 301 24.52 -6.25 -24.95
C PRO A 301 23.07 -6.21 -25.44
N ILE A 302 22.15 -6.66 -24.58
CA ILE A 302 20.70 -6.62 -24.81
C ILE A 302 20.11 -5.75 -23.70
N GLU A 303 19.27 -4.80 -24.07
CA GLU A 303 18.48 -3.99 -23.15
C GLU A 303 17.09 -4.61 -22.98
N LYS A 304 16.57 -4.62 -21.75
CA LYS A 304 15.23 -5.17 -21.47
C LYS A 304 14.16 -4.17 -21.90
N ASN A 305 13.58 -4.37 -23.08
CA ASN A 305 12.50 -3.53 -23.61
C ASN A 305 11.10 -4.19 -23.52
N GLN A 306 11.03 -5.44 -23.06
CA GLN A 306 9.81 -6.25 -22.96
C GLN A 306 9.57 -6.75 -21.52
N GLY A 307 8.32 -7.10 -21.22
CA GLY A 307 7.84 -7.44 -19.89
C GLY A 307 8.04 -8.92 -19.57
N CYS A 308 7.93 -9.79 -20.58
CA CYS A 308 8.18 -11.22 -20.45
C CYS A 308 9.66 -11.53 -20.17
N MET A 309 9.93 -12.55 -19.35
CA MET A 309 11.31 -13.01 -19.08
C MET A 309 11.92 -13.78 -20.25
N HIS A 310 11.09 -14.22 -21.21
CA HIS A 310 11.52 -14.87 -22.44
C HIS A 310 12.09 -13.84 -23.42
N MET A 311 13.42 -13.80 -23.53
CA MET A 311 14.14 -12.91 -24.44
C MET A 311 14.62 -13.65 -25.68
N THR A 312 14.52 -13.00 -26.83
CA THR A 312 15.05 -13.51 -28.11
C THR A 312 16.11 -12.53 -28.61
N CYS A 313 17.35 -12.99 -28.75
CA CYS A 313 18.45 -12.15 -29.23
C CYS A 313 18.20 -11.68 -30.67
N THR A 314 18.51 -10.42 -30.98
CA THR A 314 18.30 -9.86 -32.31
C THR A 314 19.14 -10.56 -33.39
N PRO A 315 18.67 -10.58 -34.66
CA PRO A 315 19.42 -11.18 -35.76
C PRO A 315 20.86 -10.64 -35.88
N PRO A 316 21.84 -11.50 -36.26
CA PRO A 316 21.67 -12.86 -36.78
C PRO A 316 21.61 -13.98 -35.72
N CYS A 317 21.65 -13.66 -34.41
CA CYS A 317 21.82 -14.68 -33.37
C CYS A 317 20.55 -15.48 -33.07
N LYS A 318 19.38 -14.81 -32.94
CA LYS A 318 18.06 -15.43 -32.69
C LYS A 318 17.99 -16.44 -31.53
N TYR A 319 18.93 -16.37 -30.58
CA TYR A 319 18.95 -17.27 -29.43
C TYR A 319 17.90 -16.87 -28.40
N GLU A 320 17.14 -17.84 -27.90
CA GLU A 320 16.08 -17.66 -26.92
C GLU A 320 16.57 -18.06 -25.52
N PHE A 321 16.42 -17.17 -24.55
CA PHE A 321 16.96 -17.35 -23.20
C PHE A 321 16.11 -16.64 -22.14
N CYS A 322 16.30 -17.05 -20.88
CA CYS A 322 15.67 -16.41 -19.73
C CYS A 322 16.50 -15.18 -19.28
N TRP A 323 15.85 -14.02 -19.11
CA TRP A 323 16.51 -12.78 -18.68
C TRP A 323 17.15 -12.87 -17.27
N LEU A 324 16.59 -13.69 -16.39
CA LEU A 324 17.05 -13.82 -15.00
C LEU A 324 18.32 -14.67 -14.92
N CYS A 325 18.28 -15.93 -15.37
CA CYS A 325 19.40 -16.87 -15.23
C CYS A 325 20.34 -16.91 -16.44
N LEU A 326 19.99 -16.28 -17.57
CA LEU A 326 20.71 -16.35 -18.84
C LEU A 326 20.82 -17.78 -19.44
N GLY A 327 20.07 -18.73 -18.90
CA GLY A 327 19.95 -20.11 -19.41
C GLY A 327 19.07 -20.20 -20.66
N ALA A 328 19.15 -21.33 -21.38
CA ALA A 328 18.35 -21.56 -22.58
C ALA A 328 16.85 -21.59 -22.24
N TRP A 329 16.02 -20.94 -23.07
CA TRP A 329 14.58 -20.93 -22.81
C TRP A 329 13.96 -22.33 -22.96
N MET A 330 14.50 -23.18 -23.83
CA MET A 330 14.01 -24.56 -24.00
C MET A 330 14.13 -25.42 -22.74
N ASP A 331 15.05 -25.07 -21.82
CA ASP A 331 15.20 -25.76 -20.55
C ASP A 331 14.11 -25.34 -19.54
N HIS A 332 13.40 -24.24 -19.81
CA HIS A 332 12.28 -23.72 -19.01
C HIS A 332 10.95 -24.29 -19.55
N GLY A 333 10.70 -25.58 -19.33
CA GLY A 333 9.45 -26.25 -19.73
C GLY A 333 9.29 -27.70 -19.26
N GLU A 334 8.13 -28.30 -19.54
CA GLU A 334 7.73 -29.64 -19.07
C GLU A 334 8.64 -30.78 -19.60
N ARG A 335 9.23 -30.63 -20.80
CA ARG A 335 9.98 -31.70 -21.51
C ARG A 335 11.33 -32.07 -20.89
N THR A 336 11.90 -31.26 -20.01
CA THR A 336 13.12 -31.57 -19.24
C THR A 336 12.81 -32.14 -17.85
N GLY A 337 11.55 -32.48 -17.57
CA GLY A 337 11.11 -32.99 -16.28
C GLY A 337 10.77 -31.89 -15.28
N GLY A 338 10.22 -30.75 -15.71
CA GLY A 338 9.56 -29.77 -14.83
C GLY A 338 10.42 -29.07 -13.76
N PHE A 339 11.74 -29.23 -13.77
CA PHE A 339 12.61 -28.81 -12.65
C PHE A 339 13.90 -28.09 -13.07
N TYR A 340 13.86 -27.22 -14.09
CA TYR A 340 14.97 -26.25 -14.21
C TYR A 340 14.78 -25.13 -13.17
N ALA A 341 15.53 -25.25 -12.09
CA ALA A 341 15.45 -24.50 -10.84
C ALA A 341 15.89 -23.02 -10.94
N CYS A 342 15.44 -22.29 -11.96
CA CYS A 342 15.78 -20.87 -12.13
C CYS A 342 15.31 -20.03 -10.93
N ASN A 343 14.28 -20.45 -10.21
CA ASN A 343 13.80 -19.78 -8.99
C ASN A 343 14.57 -20.19 -7.71
N ARG A 344 15.16 -21.39 -7.66
CA ARG A 344 15.86 -21.89 -6.46
C ARG A 344 17.25 -21.28 -6.34
N TYR A 345 17.68 -21.06 -5.11
CA TYR A 345 19.05 -20.66 -4.81
C TYR A 345 19.86 -21.89 -4.39
N GLU A 346 20.88 -22.25 -5.18
CA GLU A 346 21.82 -23.33 -4.85
C GLU A 346 23.11 -22.72 -4.30
N VAL A 347 23.47 -23.06 -3.06
CA VAL A 347 24.76 -22.67 -2.47
C VAL A 347 25.87 -23.45 -3.18
N ALA A 348 26.90 -22.76 -3.65
CA ALA A 348 28.10 -23.42 -4.14
C ALA A 348 28.77 -24.17 -2.98
N LYS A 349 28.58 -25.49 -2.91
CA LYS A 349 29.29 -26.34 -1.93
C LYS A 349 30.76 -26.41 -2.33
N GLN A 350 31.60 -25.57 -1.73
CA GLN A 350 33.04 -25.80 -1.73
C GLN A 350 33.40 -26.56 -0.45
N GLU A 351 33.69 -27.86 -0.59
CA GLU A 351 34.24 -28.68 0.49
C GLU A 351 35.75 -28.40 0.58
N GLY A 352 36.12 -27.43 1.40
CA GLY A 352 37.51 -27.08 1.73
C GLY A 352 37.68 -26.83 3.22
N GLN A 353 38.87 -27.10 3.76
CA GLN A 353 39.27 -26.62 5.09
C GLN A 353 39.63 -25.15 4.97
N TYR A 354 38.78 -24.27 5.50
CA TYR A 354 39.00 -22.83 5.53
C TYR A 354 39.44 -22.39 6.93
N ASP A 355 40.31 -21.38 7.00
CA ASP A 355 40.57 -20.65 8.26
C ASP A 355 39.34 -19.84 8.70
N GLU A 356 39.23 -19.49 9.98
CA GLU A 356 38.08 -18.78 10.58
C GLU A 356 37.83 -17.43 9.88
N THR A 357 38.88 -16.73 9.47
CA THR A 357 38.77 -15.47 8.73
C THR A 357 38.25 -15.66 7.30
N GLU A 358 38.64 -16.73 6.63
CA GLU A 358 38.21 -17.08 5.28
C GLU A 358 36.77 -17.59 5.28
N ARG A 359 36.39 -18.36 6.31
CA ARG A 359 35.01 -18.79 6.55
C ARG A 359 34.05 -17.61 6.73
N ARG A 360 34.47 -16.56 7.46
CA ARG A 360 33.67 -15.32 7.61
C ARG A 360 33.48 -14.57 6.29
N ARG A 361 34.53 -14.48 5.47
CA ARG A 361 34.45 -13.86 4.13
C ARG A 361 33.53 -14.64 3.20
N GLU A 362 33.63 -15.97 3.18
CA GLU A 362 32.77 -16.80 2.35
C GLU A 362 31.31 -16.78 2.83
N MET A 363 31.06 -16.74 4.14
CA MET A 363 29.71 -16.55 4.70
C MET A 363 29.12 -15.19 4.29
N ALA A 364 29.90 -14.11 4.34
CA ALA A 364 29.46 -12.79 3.91
C ALA A 364 29.13 -12.77 2.39
N LYS A 365 29.98 -13.39 1.58
CA LYS A 365 29.78 -13.53 0.13
C LYS A 365 28.53 -14.36 -0.20
N ASN A 366 28.35 -15.52 0.42
CA ASN A 366 27.17 -16.36 0.24
C ASN A 366 25.88 -15.64 0.66
N SER A 367 25.93 -14.87 1.75
CA SER A 367 24.81 -14.03 2.19
C SER A 367 24.43 -12.96 1.14
N LEU A 368 25.44 -12.30 0.56
CA LEU A 368 25.25 -11.28 -0.48
C LEU A 368 24.74 -11.89 -1.80
N GLU A 369 25.28 -13.04 -2.22
CA GLU A 369 24.83 -13.77 -3.41
C GLU A 369 23.39 -14.25 -3.26
N ARG A 370 23.04 -14.79 -2.09
CA ARG A 370 21.65 -15.15 -1.77
C ARG A 370 20.75 -13.93 -1.86
N TYR A 371 21.11 -12.82 -1.21
CA TYR A 371 20.31 -11.60 -1.28
C TYR A 371 20.12 -11.13 -2.73
N THR A 372 21.20 -11.06 -3.51
CA THR A 372 21.19 -10.70 -4.93
C THR A 372 20.22 -11.57 -5.73
N HIS A 373 20.24 -12.89 -5.53
CA HIS A 373 19.36 -13.83 -6.23
C HIS A 373 17.87 -13.51 -6.01
N TYR A 374 17.47 -13.30 -4.75
CA TYR A 374 16.08 -13.01 -4.42
C TYR A 374 15.68 -11.59 -4.80
N TYR A 375 16.59 -10.62 -4.62
CA TYR A 375 16.36 -9.22 -4.96
C TYR A 375 16.15 -9.00 -6.46
N GLU A 376 17.00 -9.58 -7.32
CA GLU A 376 16.86 -9.48 -8.79
C GLU A 376 15.47 -9.94 -9.26
N ARG A 377 14.96 -11.04 -8.68
CA ARG A 377 13.67 -11.63 -9.07
C ARG A 377 12.49 -10.84 -8.52
N TRP A 378 12.61 -10.34 -7.30
CA TRP A 378 11.64 -9.41 -6.71
C TRP A 378 11.52 -8.13 -7.55
N ALA A 379 12.66 -7.50 -7.88
CA ALA A 379 12.70 -6.25 -8.64
C ALA A 379 12.26 -6.46 -10.10
N SER A 380 12.70 -7.55 -10.75
CA SER A 380 12.31 -7.85 -12.12
C SER A 380 10.79 -8.07 -12.26
N ASN A 381 10.15 -8.74 -11.28
CA ASN A 381 8.69 -8.86 -11.27
C ASN A 381 8.00 -7.51 -11.09
N GLN A 382 8.55 -6.60 -10.28
CA GLN A 382 8.03 -5.24 -10.15
C GLN A 382 8.12 -4.46 -11.47
N THR A 383 9.29 -4.46 -12.12
CA THR A 383 9.48 -3.77 -13.40
C THR A 383 8.58 -4.34 -14.49
N SER A 384 8.49 -5.68 -14.58
CA SER A 384 7.61 -6.34 -15.55
C SER A 384 6.13 -6.07 -15.28
N ARG A 385 5.72 -5.91 -14.03
CA ARG A 385 4.36 -5.47 -13.68
C ARG A 385 4.08 -4.05 -14.13
N GLN A 386 4.99 -3.11 -13.87
CA GLN A 386 4.84 -1.71 -14.30
C GLN A 386 4.70 -1.61 -15.83
N LYS A 387 5.49 -2.39 -16.56
CA LYS A 387 5.34 -2.49 -18.01
C LYS A 387 4.00 -3.11 -18.42
N ALA A 388 3.55 -4.19 -17.79
CA ALA A 388 2.24 -4.78 -18.06
C ALA A 388 1.07 -3.80 -17.78
N MET A 389 1.20 -2.91 -16.78
CA MET A 389 0.23 -1.84 -16.54
C MET A 389 0.21 -0.81 -17.67
N ALA A 390 1.37 -0.42 -18.20
CA ALA A 390 1.46 0.46 -19.36
C ALA A 390 0.88 -0.21 -20.63
N ASP A 391 1.18 -1.49 -20.85
CA ASP A 391 0.66 -2.26 -21.98
C ASP A 391 -0.86 -2.47 -21.88
N LEU A 392 -1.41 -2.64 -20.66
CA LEU A 392 -2.86 -2.66 -20.41
C LEU A 392 -3.50 -1.32 -20.80
N GLN A 393 -2.92 -0.19 -20.39
CA GLN A 393 -3.43 1.13 -20.75
C GLN A 393 -3.40 1.32 -22.27
N GLN A 394 -2.31 0.93 -22.93
CA GLN A 394 -2.21 0.95 -24.39
C GLN A 394 -3.26 0.06 -25.05
N ALA A 395 -3.52 -1.12 -24.46
CA ALA A 395 -4.53 -2.03 -24.96
C ALA A 395 -5.93 -1.41 -24.92
N GLN A 396 -6.29 -0.77 -23.80
CA GLN A 396 -7.56 -0.07 -23.61
C GLN A 396 -7.74 1.12 -24.55
N MET A 397 -6.68 1.91 -24.78
CA MET A 397 -6.78 3.14 -25.56
C MET A 397 -6.71 2.94 -27.07
N GLN A 398 -5.97 1.94 -27.57
CA GLN A 398 -5.66 1.84 -29.00
C GLN A 398 -5.75 0.43 -29.58
N ASN A 399 -5.33 -0.60 -28.85
CA ASN A 399 -5.22 -1.94 -29.46
C ASN A 399 -6.59 -2.58 -29.66
N LEU A 400 -7.55 -2.36 -28.75
CA LEU A 400 -8.90 -2.90 -28.86
C LEU A 400 -9.65 -2.36 -30.08
N GLU A 401 -9.60 -1.05 -30.32
CA GLU A 401 -10.20 -0.42 -31.50
C GLU A 401 -9.59 -0.99 -32.79
N LYS A 402 -8.25 -1.01 -32.88
CA LYS A 402 -7.53 -1.57 -34.05
C LYS A 402 -7.86 -3.05 -34.30
N LEU A 403 -7.99 -3.85 -33.23
CA LEU A 403 -8.37 -5.26 -33.34
C LEU A 403 -9.83 -5.41 -33.77
N SER A 404 -10.72 -4.57 -33.26
CA SER A 404 -12.13 -4.56 -33.63
C SER A 404 -12.29 -4.32 -35.13
N ASP A 405 -11.58 -3.34 -35.68
CA ASP A 405 -11.60 -3.02 -37.11
C ASP A 405 -11.04 -4.16 -37.96
N LYS A 406 -9.87 -4.70 -37.58
CA LYS A 406 -9.16 -5.71 -38.37
C LYS A 406 -9.80 -7.09 -38.31
N GLN A 407 -10.31 -7.49 -37.15
CA GLN A 407 -10.89 -8.82 -36.93
C GLN A 407 -12.42 -8.80 -37.08
N CYS A 408 -13.01 -7.64 -37.37
CA CYS A 408 -14.46 -7.42 -37.49
C CYS A 408 -15.22 -7.95 -36.26
N THR A 409 -14.67 -7.73 -35.06
CA THR A 409 -15.20 -8.26 -33.81
C THR A 409 -15.52 -7.10 -32.85
N PRO A 410 -16.73 -6.99 -32.27
CA PRO A 410 -17.04 -5.90 -31.37
C PRO A 410 -16.12 -5.84 -30.15
N GLU A 411 -15.74 -4.64 -29.71
CA GLU A 411 -14.87 -4.44 -28.54
C GLU A 411 -15.37 -5.14 -27.27
N SER A 412 -16.69 -5.27 -27.11
CA SER A 412 -17.29 -6.00 -25.99
C SER A 412 -16.86 -7.47 -25.91
N GLN A 413 -16.53 -8.08 -27.06
CA GLN A 413 -16.03 -9.45 -27.14
C GLN A 413 -14.51 -9.56 -27.00
N LEU A 414 -13.79 -8.43 -26.96
CA LEU A 414 -12.33 -8.38 -26.83
C LEU A 414 -11.85 -8.14 -25.38
N LYS A 415 -12.78 -8.01 -24.43
CA LYS A 415 -12.49 -7.80 -23.00
C LYS A 415 -11.59 -8.87 -22.37
N PHE A 416 -11.57 -10.09 -22.92
CA PHE A 416 -10.69 -11.17 -22.46
C PHE A 416 -9.20 -10.79 -22.52
N ILE A 417 -8.80 -9.88 -23.42
CA ILE A 417 -7.42 -9.37 -23.50
C ILE A 417 -7.10 -8.50 -22.26
N LEU A 418 -8.05 -7.68 -21.83
CA LEU A 418 -7.90 -6.85 -20.63
C LEU A 418 -7.87 -7.70 -19.36
N GLU A 419 -8.72 -8.73 -19.30
CA GLU A 419 -8.73 -9.71 -18.20
C GLU A 419 -7.38 -10.43 -18.09
N ALA A 420 -6.80 -10.85 -19.22
CA ALA A 420 -5.47 -11.45 -19.25
C ALA A 420 -4.38 -10.52 -18.73
N TRP A 421 -4.37 -9.24 -19.13
CA TRP A 421 -3.43 -8.25 -18.62
C TRP A 421 -3.60 -8.00 -17.12
N LEU A 422 -4.83 -7.88 -16.62
CA LEU A 422 -5.11 -7.75 -15.19
C LEU A 422 -4.60 -8.96 -14.42
N GLN A 423 -4.80 -10.17 -14.94
CA GLN A 423 -4.28 -11.41 -14.35
C GLN A 423 -2.74 -11.42 -14.33
N ILE A 424 -2.08 -10.99 -15.42
CA ILE A 424 -0.62 -10.85 -15.46
C ILE A 424 -0.13 -9.89 -14.38
N ILE A 425 -0.75 -8.71 -14.25
CA ILE A 425 -0.39 -7.69 -13.25
C ILE A 425 -0.49 -8.26 -11.83
N GLU A 426 -1.56 -8.98 -11.54
CA GLU A 426 -1.78 -9.57 -10.22
C GLU A 426 -0.82 -10.73 -9.93
N CYS A 427 -0.60 -11.64 -10.89
CA CYS A 427 0.38 -12.72 -10.75
C CYS A 427 1.80 -12.17 -10.53
N ARG A 428 2.20 -11.08 -11.22
CA ARG A 428 3.50 -10.43 -11.00
C ARG A 428 3.60 -9.84 -9.58
N ARG A 429 2.53 -9.24 -9.06
CA ARG A 429 2.47 -8.74 -7.67
C ARG A 429 2.69 -9.89 -6.69
N VAL A 430 1.96 -10.99 -6.86
CA VAL A 430 2.09 -12.18 -6.00
C VAL A 430 3.51 -12.73 -6.05
N LEU A 431 4.04 -13.02 -7.24
CA LEU A 431 5.38 -13.60 -7.42
C LEU A 431 6.50 -12.69 -6.91
N LYS A 432 6.38 -11.37 -7.06
CA LYS A 432 7.29 -10.42 -6.42
C LYS A 432 7.39 -10.74 -4.93
N TRP A 433 6.27 -10.83 -4.23
CA TRP A 433 6.25 -11.08 -2.79
C TRP A 433 6.63 -12.51 -2.41
N THR A 434 6.38 -13.52 -3.25
CA THR A 434 6.86 -14.89 -2.97
C THR A 434 8.39 -14.95 -2.86
N TYR A 435 9.15 -14.13 -3.60
CA TYR A 435 10.60 -14.06 -3.43
C TYR A 435 11.04 -13.47 -2.09
N ALA A 436 10.34 -12.46 -1.57
CA ALA A 436 10.61 -11.95 -0.23
C ALA A 436 10.34 -13.03 0.84
N TYR A 437 9.25 -13.79 0.67
CA TYR A 437 8.94 -14.93 1.55
C TYR A 437 9.99 -16.04 1.45
N GLY A 438 10.38 -16.45 0.24
CA GLY A 438 11.39 -17.47 0.00
C GLY A 438 12.74 -17.12 0.62
N TYR A 439 13.13 -15.83 0.61
CA TYR A 439 14.36 -15.37 1.25
C TYR A 439 14.36 -15.61 2.76
N TYR A 440 13.24 -15.32 3.44
CA TYR A 440 13.09 -15.49 4.89
C TYR A 440 12.59 -16.87 5.33
N LEU A 441 12.33 -17.79 4.39
CA LEU A 441 11.89 -19.13 4.71
C LEU A 441 13.01 -19.89 5.46
N PRO A 442 12.74 -20.47 6.64
CA PRO A 442 13.79 -21.09 7.44
C PRO A 442 14.51 -22.25 6.75
N GLU A 443 15.83 -22.33 6.94
CA GLU A 443 16.69 -23.32 6.27
C GLU A 443 16.48 -24.76 6.75
N HIS A 444 15.96 -24.96 7.95
CA HIS A 444 15.68 -26.29 8.49
C HIS A 444 14.36 -26.90 7.96
N GLU A 445 13.43 -26.08 7.46
CA GLU A 445 12.14 -26.54 6.92
C GLU A 445 12.24 -27.05 5.47
N HIS A 446 13.08 -28.08 5.24
CA HIS A 446 13.42 -28.54 3.88
C HIS A 446 12.22 -28.94 3.02
N ALA A 447 11.28 -29.72 3.56
CA ALA A 447 10.10 -30.19 2.81
C ALA A 447 9.20 -29.02 2.39
N LYS A 448 8.97 -28.06 3.30
CA LYS A 448 8.17 -26.87 3.03
C LYS A 448 8.83 -25.98 1.97
N ARG A 449 10.16 -25.81 2.01
CA ARG A 449 10.90 -25.08 0.98
C ARG A 449 10.78 -25.73 -0.38
N GLN A 450 11.02 -27.03 -0.48
CA GLN A 450 10.91 -27.76 -1.74
C GLN A 450 9.50 -27.65 -2.34
N PHE A 451 8.48 -27.79 -1.51
CA PHE A 451 7.09 -27.66 -1.93
C PHE A 451 6.74 -26.23 -2.36
N PHE A 452 7.16 -25.23 -1.58
CA PHE A 452 6.99 -23.81 -1.93
C PHE A 452 7.67 -23.46 -3.26
N GLU A 453 8.93 -23.87 -3.45
CA GLU A 453 9.69 -23.62 -4.67
C GLU A 453 9.07 -24.32 -5.89
N TYR A 454 8.47 -25.50 -5.70
CA TYR A 454 7.71 -26.18 -6.74
C TYR A 454 6.47 -25.36 -7.15
N LEU A 455 5.64 -24.95 -6.18
CA LEU A 455 4.46 -24.14 -6.46
C LEU A 455 4.81 -22.78 -7.09
N GLN A 456 5.90 -22.15 -6.63
CA GLN A 456 6.39 -20.91 -7.22
C GLN A 456 6.80 -21.12 -8.69
N GLY A 457 7.52 -22.20 -8.99
CA GLY A 457 7.94 -22.52 -10.36
C GLY A 457 6.75 -22.76 -11.30
N GLU A 458 5.73 -23.48 -10.85
CA GLU A 458 4.49 -23.69 -11.61
C GLU A 458 3.78 -22.36 -11.91
N ALA A 459 3.66 -21.49 -10.91
CA ALA A 459 3.05 -20.16 -11.06
C ALA A 459 3.85 -19.27 -12.02
N GLU A 460 5.18 -19.31 -11.98
CA GLU A 460 6.04 -18.58 -12.91
C GLU A 460 5.90 -19.08 -14.34
N SER A 461 5.95 -20.39 -14.54
CA SER A 461 5.77 -21.02 -15.85
C SER A 461 4.43 -20.64 -16.48
N GLY A 462 3.34 -20.76 -15.70
CA GLY A 462 2.01 -20.35 -16.13
C GLY A 462 1.94 -18.87 -16.50
N LEU A 463 2.51 -18.00 -15.65
CA LEU A 463 2.55 -16.56 -15.91
C LEU A 463 3.34 -16.20 -17.16
N GLU A 464 4.53 -16.77 -17.38
CA GLU A 464 5.34 -16.43 -18.56
C GLU A 464 4.65 -16.89 -19.85
N ARG A 465 3.96 -18.04 -19.83
CA ARG A 465 3.14 -18.49 -20.97
C ARG A 465 2.01 -17.53 -21.28
N LEU A 466 1.27 -17.08 -20.25
CA LEU A 466 0.21 -16.09 -20.39
C LEU A 466 0.76 -14.76 -20.91
N HIS A 467 1.83 -14.26 -20.28
CA HIS A 467 2.45 -12.97 -20.64
C HIS A 467 2.99 -13.00 -22.07
N GLN A 468 3.68 -14.06 -22.48
CA GLN A 468 4.15 -14.23 -23.85
C GLN A 468 2.99 -14.25 -24.86
N CYS A 469 1.89 -14.93 -24.53
CA CYS A 469 0.73 -15.01 -25.42
C CYS A 469 0.13 -13.63 -25.68
N VAL A 470 -0.02 -12.80 -24.64
CA VAL A 470 -0.56 -11.45 -24.81
C VAL A 470 0.45 -10.48 -25.43
N GLU A 471 1.72 -10.53 -25.03
CA GLU A 471 2.74 -9.55 -25.48
C GLU A 471 3.24 -9.84 -26.91
N LYS A 472 3.38 -11.11 -27.30
CA LYS A 472 3.99 -11.50 -28.60
C LYS A 472 2.97 -12.05 -29.59
N ASP A 473 2.11 -12.98 -29.18
CA ASP A 473 1.19 -13.63 -30.13
C ASP A 473 0.12 -12.64 -30.63
N LEU A 474 -0.35 -11.73 -29.75
CA LEU A 474 -1.34 -10.70 -30.10
C LEU A 474 -0.88 -9.76 -31.23
N VAL A 475 0.42 -9.46 -31.29
CA VAL A 475 1.00 -8.51 -32.26
C VAL A 475 0.75 -8.95 -33.70
N GLN A 476 0.70 -10.26 -33.94
CA GLN A 476 0.45 -10.82 -35.27
C GLN A 476 -0.94 -10.43 -35.80
N PHE A 477 -1.94 -10.38 -34.92
CA PHE A 477 -3.30 -9.98 -35.26
C PHE A 477 -3.48 -8.46 -35.36
N LEU A 478 -2.65 -7.70 -34.64
CA LEU A 478 -2.59 -6.24 -34.75
C LEU A 478 -1.99 -5.78 -36.08
N ILE A 479 -1.05 -6.53 -36.66
CA ILE A 479 -0.38 -6.17 -37.91
C ILE A 479 -1.05 -6.79 -39.14
N ALA A 480 -1.85 -7.85 -38.97
CA ALA A 480 -2.57 -8.54 -40.05
C ALA A 480 -3.35 -7.59 -40.99
N GLU A 481 -3.38 -7.93 -42.29
CA GLU A 481 -4.08 -7.15 -43.32
C GLU A 481 -5.60 -7.37 -43.33
N GLY A 482 -6.11 -8.31 -42.53
CA GLY A 482 -7.55 -8.59 -42.40
C GLY A 482 -7.87 -9.64 -41.34
N PRO A 483 -9.13 -10.12 -41.29
CA PRO A 483 -9.58 -11.09 -40.29
C PRO A 483 -8.82 -12.42 -40.42
N SER A 484 -8.22 -12.88 -39.32
CA SER A 484 -7.51 -14.15 -39.28
C SER A 484 -8.42 -15.27 -38.79
N LYS A 485 -8.34 -16.44 -39.45
CA LYS A 485 -9.05 -17.65 -39.01
C LYS A 485 -8.53 -18.16 -37.66
N ASP A 486 -7.27 -17.88 -37.36
CA ASP A 486 -6.58 -18.34 -36.15
C ASP A 486 -6.90 -17.46 -34.93
N PHE A 487 -7.65 -16.36 -35.10
CA PHE A 487 -7.98 -15.44 -34.01
C PHE A 487 -8.88 -16.08 -32.94
N ASN A 488 -9.80 -16.97 -33.34
CA ASN A 488 -10.62 -17.71 -32.39
C ASN A 488 -9.82 -18.73 -31.59
N ASP A 489 -8.81 -19.36 -32.21
CA ASP A 489 -7.90 -20.27 -31.53
C ASP A 489 -7.03 -19.50 -30.53
N PHE A 490 -6.53 -18.32 -30.93
CA PHE A 490 -5.85 -17.40 -30.03
C PHE A 490 -6.74 -16.99 -28.84
N ARG A 491 -7.99 -16.61 -29.09
CA ARG A 491 -8.95 -16.25 -28.04
C ARG A 491 -9.16 -17.40 -27.04
N THR A 492 -9.34 -18.62 -27.54
CA THR A 492 -9.53 -19.82 -26.71
C THR A 492 -8.27 -20.12 -25.89
N LYS A 493 -7.10 -20.07 -26.52
CA LYS A 493 -5.80 -20.23 -25.87
C LYS A 493 -5.60 -19.19 -24.76
N LEU A 494 -5.87 -17.92 -25.04
CA LEU A 494 -5.65 -16.84 -24.07
C LEU A 494 -6.61 -16.94 -22.89
N ALA A 495 -7.90 -17.18 -23.15
CA ALA A 495 -8.88 -17.39 -22.09
C ALA A 495 -8.55 -18.61 -21.23
N GLY A 496 -8.03 -19.69 -21.83
CA GLY A 496 -7.60 -20.88 -21.10
C GLY A 496 -6.34 -20.67 -20.25
N LEU A 497 -5.43 -19.78 -20.66
CA LEU A 497 -4.26 -19.41 -19.85
C LEU A 497 -4.56 -18.37 -18.75
N THR A 498 -5.68 -17.66 -18.86
CA THR A 498 -6.08 -16.60 -17.92
C THR A 498 -6.87 -17.15 -16.73
N ARG A 499 -7.57 -18.27 -16.92
CA ARG A 499 -8.28 -19.01 -15.87
C ARG A 499 -7.32 -19.95 -15.16
#